data_AF-A0A167FWG3-F1
#
_entry.id   AF-A0A167FWG3-F1
#
_cell.length_a   1.000
_cell.length_b   1.000
_cell.length_c   1.000
_cell.angle_alpha   90.00
_cell.angle_beta   90.00
_cell.angle_gamma   90.00
#
_symmetry.space_group_name_H-M   'P 1'
#
loop_
_entity.id
_entity.type
_entity.pdbx_description
1 polymer ?
#
loop_
_entity_poly.entity_id
_entity_poly.type
_entity_poly.pdbx_seq_one_letter_code
_entity_poly.pdbx_strand_id
1 'polypeptide(L)'
;MSFLDNRDIIQEGDLVLAWISRGDVKPITVRKEQQLNTRFGIFPHNLIIGQKFGNQIPSVSGKGFIHLVAPTPELWTLSLPHRTQIVYTPDSSYIVQRLKIRPGSRVIEAGTGSGSFTHAISRSVDKRGHIFTYEFHEPRFLEAKKEIEDHGLADIVSITHRDVCNEGFENPMDYSGDMNASAVFLDLPSPWTAIPRLKSCLATDRVVSICCFSPCMEQVIKTVETLRKEGFQRIEMVEISSKRWEGHRNMVRNLDDALQRLKDVKERRLYGLEIRKEKNDAAKKRKIEDSVGNASHRDSAVESSVSPVATPSETTSEAVLLESVKHNSSQNSSYKGYNPWGRGLRIREGDPNYEWRSVSRMEAEIKSHTSYLTFAILPPKFELPNNE
;
A
#
# COMPACT_ATOMS: atom_id res chain seq x y z
N MET A 1 6.21 -3.06 -24.14
CA MET A 1 7.31 -2.28 -23.53
C MET A 1 8.13 -3.18 -22.63
N SER A 2 9.46 -3.18 -22.75
CA SER A 2 10.33 -3.97 -21.88
C SER A 2 10.68 -3.18 -20.62
N PHE A 3 11.07 -3.89 -19.55
CA PHE A 3 11.64 -3.29 -18.33
C PHE A 3 13.00 -2.61 -18.54
N LEU A 4 13.57 -2.70 -19.74
CA LEU A 4 14.90 -2.20 -20.10
C LEU A 4 14.86 -0.93 -20.95
N ASP A 5 13.72 -0.64 -21.61
CA ASP A 5 13.59 0.48 -22.54
C ASP A 5 12.70 1.57 -21.94
N ASN A 6 13.16 2.83 -22.02
CA ASN A 6 12.34 3.99 -21.66
C ASN A 6 11.66 4.53 -22.92
N ARG A 7 10.33 4.55 -22.91
CA ARG A 7 9.49 5.14 -23.95
C ARG A 7 8.58 6.18 -23.34
N ASP A 8 8.36 7.28 -24.05
CA ASP A 8 7.57 8.40 -23.55
C ASP A 8 6.06 8.19 -23.75
N ILE A 9 5.66 7.51 -24.82
CA ILE A 9 4.27 7.39 -25.26
C ILE A 9 3.81 5.94 -25.16
N ILE A 10 2.63 5.74 -24.59
CA ILE A 10 1.98 4.44 -24.44
C ILE A 10 1.44 3.97 -25.79
N GLN A 11 1.78 2.74 -26.19
CA GLN A 11 1.28 2.11 -27.41
C GLN A 11 0.41 0.89 -27.12
N GLU A 12 -0.34 0.45 -28.12
CA GLU A 12 -1.04 -0.83 -28.06
C GLU A 12 -0.03 -1.99 -27.92
N GLY A 13 -0.35 -2.95 -27.06
CA GLY A 13 0.52 -4.05 -26.67
C GLY A 13 1.48 -3.74 -25.52
N ASP A 14 1.60 -2.47 -25.08
CA ASP A 14 2.50 -2.15 -23.98
C ASP A 14 1.96 -2.66 -22.62
N LEU A 15 2.86 -3.24 -21.83
CA LEU A 15 2.67 -3.41 -20.40
C LEU A 15 2.80 -2.06 -19.72
N VAL A 16 1.79 -1.69 -18.93
CA VAL A 16 1.72 -0.44 -18.17
C VAL A 16 1.32 -0.77 -16.74
N LEU A 17 1.88 -0.04 -15.77
CA LEU A 17 1.45 -0.13 -14.38
C LEU A 17 0.46 1.00 -14.08
N ALA A 18 -0.79 0.63 -13.83
CA ALA A 18 -1.82 1.55 -13.36
C ALA A 18 -1.63 1.78 -11.86
N TRP A 19 -1.08 2.93 -11.50
CA TRP A 19 -0.99 3.38 -10.12
C TRP A 19 -2.34 3.93 -9.68
N ILE A 20 -3.05 3.15 -8.87
CA ILE A 20 -4.38 3.49 -8.35
C ILE A 20 -4.25 4.15 -6.97
N SER A 21 -3.42 3.58 -6.10
CA SER A 21 -3.10 4.15 -4.79
C SER A 21 -1.74 3.64 -4.29
N ARG A 22 -1.27 4.12 -3.14
CA ARG A 22 0.04 3.71 -2.57
C ARG A 22 0.17 2.19 -2.37
N GLY A 23 -0.94 1.50 -2.11
CA GLY A 23 -0.98 0.05 -1.90
C GLY A 23 -1.71 -0.71 -3.00
N ASP A 24 -2.04 -0.07 -4.13
CA ASP A 24 -2.76 -0.70 -5.23
C ASP A 24 -2.16 -0.21 -6.55
N VAL A 25 -1.30 -1.04 -7.12
CA VAL A 25 -0.70 -0.88 -8.45
C VAL A 25 -1.08 -2.10 -9.24
N LYS A 26 -1.64 -1.93 -10.44
CA LYS A 26 -2.10 -3.04 -11.28
C LYS A 26 -1.37 -3.06 -12.62
N PRO A 27 -0.77 -4.20 -13.01
CA PRO A 27 -0.26 -4.35 -14.36
C PRO A 27 -1.41 -4.53 -15.34
N ILE A 28 -1.36 -3.81 -16.46
CA ILE A 28 -2.29 -3.95 -17.58
C ILE A 28 -1.51 -4.03 -18.89
N THR A 29 -1.90 -4.95 -19.76
CA THR A 29 -1.51 -4.89 -21.16
C THR A 29 -2.50 -4.01 -21.90
N VAL A 30 -2.03 -2.90 -22.46
CA VAL A 30 -2.88 -1.95 -23.18
C VAL A 30 -3.30 -2.56 -24.51
N ARG A 31 -4.60 -2.62 -24.76
CA ARG A 31 -5.20 -3.18 -25.99
C ARG A 31 -6.42 -2.36 -26.35
N LYS A 32 -6.64 -2.10 -27.65
CA LYS A 32 -7.86 -1.40 -28.08
C LYS A 32 -9.10 -2.14 -27.61
N GLU A 33 -10.17 -1.37 -27.37
CA GLU A 33 -11.50 -1.86 -26.96
C GLU A 33 -11.56 -2.54 -25.58
N GLN A 34 -10.43 -2.64 -24.89
CA GLN A 34 -10.39 -3.08 -23.49
C GLN A 34 -10.50 -1.90 -22.52
N GLN A 35 -10.77 -2.22 -21.25
CA GLN A 35 -10.92 -1.24 -20.19
C GLN A 35 -10.40 -1.78 -18.86
N LEU A 36 -9.85 -0.89 -18.04
CA LEU A 36 -9.52 -1.17 -16.65
C LEU A 36 -10.67 -0.71 -15.75
N ASN A 37 -11.20 -1.63 -14.94
CA ASN A 37 -12.22 -1.34 -13.94
C ASN A 37 -11.58 -1.25 -12.55
N THR A 38 -11.89 -0.17 -11.83
CA THR A 38 -11.46 0.03 -10.44
C THR A 38 -12.62 0.52 -9.59
N ARG A 39 -12.43 0.57 -8.27
CA ARG A 39 -13.39 1.20 -7.35
C ARG A 39 -13.58 2.72 -7.61
N PHE A 40 -12.70 3.35 -8.37
CA PHE A 40 -12.73 4.78 -8.70
C PHE A 40 -13.29 5.07 -10.10
N GLY A 41 -13.73 4.02 -10.82
CA GLY A 41 -14.38 4.12 -12.11
C GLY A 41 -13.72 3.28 -13.20
N ILE A 42 -14.17 3.53 -14.43
CA ILE A 42 -13.78 2.82 -15.66
C ILE A 42 -12.75 3.66 -16.40
N PHE A 43 -11.71 3.00 -16.92
CA PHE A 43 -10.61 3.60 -17.68
C PHE A 43 -10.44 2.85 -19.02
N PRO A 44 -11.07 3.32 -20.11
CA PRO A 44 -10.93 2.71 -21.43
C PRO A 44 -9.50 2.82 -21.96
N HIS A 45 -8.95 1.72 -22.46
CA HIS A 45 -7.59 1.68 -23.01
C HIS A 45 -7.43 2.57 -24.25
N ASN A 46 -8.51 2.83 -24.99
CA ASN A 46 -8.51 3.77 -26.12
C ASN A 46 -8.12 5.20 -25.70
N LEU A 47 -8.39 5.59 -24.44
CA LEU A 47 -7.96 6.89 -23.90
C LEU A 47 -6.53 6.87 -23.36
N ILE A 48 -5.96 5.68 -23.19
CA ILE A 48 -4.61 5.44 -22.68
C ILE A 48 -3.58 5.46 -23.82
N ILE A 49 -3.92 4.83 -24.95
CA ILE A 49 -3.05 4.78 -26.13
C ILE A 49 -2.76 6.19 -26.63
N GLY A 50 -1.49 6.49 -26.90
CA GLY A 50 -1.03 7.81 -27.33
C GLY A 50 -0.79 8.81 -26.18
N GLN A 51 -1.14 8.46 -24.94
CA GLN A 51 -0.80 9.28 -23.78
C GLN A 51 0.66 9.08 -23.35
N LYS A 52 1.20 10.08 -22.65
CA LYS A 52 2.53 9.97 -22.07
C LYS A 52 2.51 9.14 -20.79
N PHE A 53 3.58 8.40 -20.54
CA PHE A 53 3.82 7.82 -19.22
C PHE A 53 3.92 8.93 -18.16
N GLY A 54 3.38 8.64 -16.98
CA GLY A 54 3.22 9.58 -15.88
C GLY A 54 1.93 10.40 -15.92
N ASN A 55 1.19 10.39 -17.04
CA ASN A 55 -0.06 11.15 -17.12
C ASN A 55 -1.08 10.66 -16.08
N GLN A 56 -1.80 11.63 -15.49
CA GLN A 56 -2.99 11.39 -14.70
C GLN A 56 -4.19 11.24 -15.65
N ILE A 57 -4.86 10.10 -15.58
CA ILE A 57 -6.03 9.81 -16.41
C ILE A 57 -7.27 9.84 -15.53
N PRO A 58 -8.28 10.69 -15.81
CA PRO A 58 -9.55 10.68 -15.09
C PRO A 58 -10.40 9.48 -15.49
N SER A 59 -11.25 9.01 -14.58
CA SER A 59 -12.25 8.00 -14.92
C SER A 59 -13.35 8.60 -15.80
N VAL A 60 -14.08 7.75 -16.53
CA VAL A 60 -15.19 8.19 -17.39
C VAL A 60 -16.25 9.02 -16.63
N SER A 61 -16.45 8.76 -15.33
CA SER A 61 -17.39 9.50 -14.49
C SER A 61 -16.83 10.81 -13.92
N GLY A 62 -15.53 11.09 -14.11
CA GLY A 62 -14.82 12.26 -13.56
C GLY A 62 -14.60 12.23 -12.04
N LYS A 63 -15.02 11.17 -11.34
CA LYS A 63 -14.96 11.06 -9.87
C LYS A 63 -13.71 10.38 -9.32
N GLY A 64 -12.77 10.02 -10.18
CA GLY A 64 -11.53 9.34 -9.82
C GLY A 64 -10.45 9.49 -10.88
N PHE A 65 -9.23 9.09 -10.54
CA PHE A 65 -8.11 9.11 -11.47
C PHE A 65 -7.13 7.98 -11.16
N ILE A 66 -6.29 7.66 -12.15
CA ILE A 66 -5.12 6.80 -12.00
C ILE A 66 -3.91 7.50 -12.63
N HIS A 67 -2.70 7.07 -12.29
CA HIS A 67 -1.51 7.42 -13.06
C HIS A 67 -1.03 6.18 -13.83
N LEU A 68 -0.60 6.38 -15.06
CA LEU A 68 -0.08 5.31 -15.90
C LEU A 68 1.44 5.42 -15.96
N VAL A 69 2.14 4.51 -15.30
CA VAL A 69 3.60 4.58 -15.18
C VAL A 69 4.26 3.43 -15.92
N ALA A 70 5.47 3.68 -16.42
CA ALA A 70 6.26 2.66 -17.10
C ALA A 70 6.59 1.54 -16.10
N PRO A 71 6.64 0.28 -16.57
CA PRO A 71 7.00 -0.83 -15.70
C PRO A 71 8.43 -0.65 -15.19
N THR A 72 8.60 -0.67 -13.87
CA THR A 72 9.92 -0.78 -13.25
C THR A 72 9.92 -1.99 -12.32
N PRO A 73 11.08 -2.63 -12.07
CA PRO A 73 11.18 -3.73 -11.14
C PRO A 73 10.58 -3.43 -9.76
N GLU A 74 10.79 -2.23 -9.22
CA GLU A 74 10.25 -1.85 -7.89
C GLU A 74 8.74 -1.82 -7.88
N LEU A 75 8.12 -1.26 -8.92
CA LEU A 75 6.67 -1.19 -9.03
C LEU A 75 6.07 -2.55 -9.36
N TRP A 76 6.78 -3.35 -10.18
CA TRP A 76 6.42 -4.74 -10.44
C TRP A 76 6.44 -5.58 -9.16
N THR A 77 7.46 -5.45 -8.31
CA THR A 77 7.52 -6.08 -6.99
C THR A 77 6.31 -5.74 -6.12
N LEU A 78 5.72 -4.54 -6.26
CA LEU A 78 4.52 -4.14 -5.53
C LEU A 78 3.21 -4.61 -6.17
N SER A 79 3.23 -4.95 -7.46
CA SER A 79 2.03 -5.24 -8.26
C SER A 79 1.90 -6.70 -8.70
N LEU A 80 2.96 -7.49 -8.57
CA LEU A 80 3.00 -8.86 -9.07
C LEU A 80 1.98 -9.75 -8.33
N PRO A 81 1.40 -10.75 -9.01
CA PRO A 81 0.59 -11.75 -8.35
C PRO A 81 1.48 -12.59 -7.43
N HIS A 82 1.23 -12.50 -6.12
CA HIS A 82 2.00 -13.27 -5.13
C HIS A 82 1.69 -14.77 -5.27
N ARG A 83 2.63 -15.53 -5.84
CA ARG A 83 2.59 -17.00 -5.92
C ARG A 83 3.37 -17.64 -4.77
N THR A 84 4.38 -16.92 -4.29
CA THR A 84 5.29 -17.33 -3.23
C THR A 84 5.60 -16.15 -2.32
N GLN A 85 6.35 -16.42 -1.25
CA GLN A 85 7.16 -15.37 -0.63
C GLN A 85 8.09 -14.77 -1.70
N ILE A 86 8.32 -13.46 -1.63
CA ILE A 86 9.16 -12.73 -2.58
C ILE A 86 10.25 -11.94 -1.89
N VAL A 87 11.31 -11.63 -2.64
CA VAL A 87 12.33 -10.67 -2.24
C VAL A 87 11.83 -9.26 -2.56
N TYR A 88 11.70 -8.42 -1.52
CA TYR A 88 11.30 -7.02 -1.66
C TYR A 88 12.49 -6.10 -1.93
N THR A 89 12.22 -4.88 -2.38
CA THR A 89 13.23 -3.87 -2.73
C THR A 89 14.33 -3.65 -1.68
N PRO A 90 14.06 -3.58 -0.36
CA PRO A 90 15.13 -3.40 0.62
C PRO A 90 16.19 -4.50 0.58
N ASP A 91 15.76 -5.76 0.54
CA ASP A 91 16.66 -6.91 0.43
C ASP A 91 17.30 -6.94 -0.96
N SER A 92 16.50 -6.86 -2.03
CA SER A 92 17.01 -7.03 -3.39
C SER A 92 18.00 -5.94 -3.78
N SER A 93 17.76 -4.68 -3.42
CA SER A 93 18.70 -3.58 -3.68
C SER A 93 20.03 -3.77 -2.96
N TYR A 94 19.98 -4.21 -1.70
CA TYR A 94 21.18 -4.52 -0.92
C TYR A 94 21.94 -5.71 -1.50
N ILE A 95 21.24 -6.78 -1.89
CA ILE A 95 21.84 -7.96 -2.53
C ILE A 95 22.50 -7.58 -3.86
N VAL A 96 21.78 -6.87 -4.74
CA VAL A 96 22.30 -6.39 -6.04
C VAL A 96 23.60 -5.60 -5.85
N GLN A 97 23.60 -4.65 -4.90
CA GLN A 97 24.76 -3.83 -4.59
C GLN A 97 25.92 -4.68 -4.02
N ARG A 98 25.65 -5.53 -3.04
CA ARG A 98 26.68 -6.30 -2.33
C ARG A 98 27.27 -7.43 -3.17
N LEU A 99 26.49 -8.01 -4.08
CA LEU A 99 26.96 -8.96 -5.11
C LEU A 99 27.64 -8.27 -6.30
N LYS A 100 27.66 -6.93 -6.34
CA LYS A 100 28.26 -6.13 -7.41
C LYS A 100 27.66 -6.44 -8.79
N ILE A 101 26.37 -6.73 -8.82
CA ILE A 101 25.64 -6.95 -10.07
C ILE A 101 25.59 -5.63 -10.82
N ARG A 102 26.09 -5.65 -12.06
CA ARG A 102 26.27 -4.48 -12.92
C ARG A 102 26.11 -4.89 -14.38
N PRO A 103 26.12 -3.95 -15.33
CA PRO A 103 25.95 -4.34 -16.72
C PRO A 103 27.03 -5.31 -17.19
N GLY A 104 26.64 -6.40 -17.84
CA GLY A 104 27.54 -7.49 -18.21
C GLY A 104 27.74 -8.56 -17.15
N SER A 105 27.17 -8.41 -15.94
CA SER A 105 27.18 -9.46 -14.93
C SER A 105 26.44 -10.69 -15.43
N ARG A 106 26.93 -11.85 -15.01
CA ARG A 106 26.31 -13.15 -15.31
C ARG A 106 25.90 -13.76 -13.99
N VAL A 107 24.59 -13.95 -13.83
CA VAL A 107 23.95 -14.17 -12.53
C VAL A 107 23.21 -15.49 -12.55
N ILE A 108 23.45 -16.34 -11.55
CA ILE A 108 22.63 -17.51 -11.27
C ILE A 108 21.62 -17.15 -10.19
N GLU A 109 20.35 -17.48 -10.43
CA GLU A 109 19.23 -17.33 -9.49
C GLU A 109 18.55 -18.70 -9.31
N ALA A 110 18.30 -19.12 -8.07
CA ALA A 110 17.42 -20.26 -7.79
C ALA A 110 16.82 -20.10 -6.40
N GLY A 111 15.51 -20.19 -6.17
CA GLY A 111 14.43 -20.38 -7.14
C GLY A 111 13.96 -19.09 -7.81
N THR A 112 13.32 -19.23 -8.99
CA THR A 112 12.70 -18.10 -9.72
C THR A 112 11.51 -17.54 -8.94
N GLY A 113 10.70 -18.40 -8.32
CA GLY A 113 9.58 -18.00 -7.48
C GLY A 113 8.55 -17.17 -8.23
N SER A 114 8.27 -15.96 -7.72
CA SER A 114 7.34 -15.02 -8.38
C SER A 114 8.06 -14.00 -9.29
N GLY A 115 9.36 -14.18 -9.59
CA GLY A 115 10.09 -13.34 -10.53
C GLY A 115 10.45 -11.93 -10.02
N SER A 116 10.21 -11.60 -8.75
CA SER A 116 10.52 -10.29 -8.18
C SER A 116 12.02 -9.95 -8.26
N PHE A 117 12.87 -10.89 -7.84
CA PHE A 117 14.32 -10.69 -7.86
C PHE A 117 14.86 -10.73 -9.28
N THR A 118 14.40 -11.67 -10.13
CA THR A 118 14.68 -11.73 -11.58
C THR A 118 14.51 -10.37 -12.26
N HIS A 119 13.39 -9.67 -12.05
CA HIS A 119 13.16 -8.34 -12.61
C HIS A 119 14.10 -7.28 -12.01
N ALA A 120 14.41 -7.36 -10.71
CA ALA A 120 15.34 -6.42 -10.06
C ALA A 120 16.77 -6.53 -10.64
N ILE A 121 17.25 -7.76 -10.89
CA ILE A 121 18.57 -8.00 -11.46
C ILE A 121 18.62 -7.74 -12.97
N SER A 122 17.52 -7.96 -13.72
CA SER A 122 17.49 -7.77 -15.18
C SER A 122 17.88 -6.37 -15.63
N ARG A 123 17.37 -5.34 -14.94
CA ARG A 123 17.77 -3.95 -15.19
C ARG A 123 19.25 -3.68 -14.92
N SER A 124 19.82 -4.34 -13.90
CA SER A 124 21.23 -4.12 -13.51
C SER A 124 22.20 -4.88 -14.41
N VAL A 125 21.81 -6.07 -14.84
CA VAL A 125 22.56 -6.94 -15.76
C VAL A 125 22.57 -6.38 -17.18
N ASP A 126 21.42 -5.84 -17.63
CA ASP A 126 21.21 -5.24 -18.95
C ASP A 126 21.52 -6.21 -20.12
N LYS A 127 21.36 -5.76 -21.36
CA LYS A 127 21.59 -6.53 -22.61
C LYS A 127 23.03 -7.02 -22.81
N ARG A 128 23.95 -6.63 -21.92
CA ARG A 128 25.37 -7.01 -21.97
C ARG A 128 25.70 -8.25 -21.15
N GLY A 129 24.83 -8.62 -20.22
CA GLY A 129 25.02 -9.78 -19.34
C GLY A 129 23.90 -10.80 -19.53
N HIS A 130 23.78 -11.73 -18.58
CA HIS A 130 22.77 -12.78 -18.66
C HIS A 130 22.34 -13.27 -17.28
N ILE A 131 21.08 -13.64 -17.16
CA ILE A 131 20.50 -14.22 -15.95
C ILE A 131 20.09 -15.66 -16.24
N PHE A 132 20.58 -16.56 -15.41
CA PHE A 132 20.25 -17.98 -15.43
C PHE A 132 19.40 -18.27 -14.21
N THR A 133 18.09 -18.40 -14.40
CA THR A 133 17.17 -18.63 -13.30
C THR A 133 16.58 -20.04 -13.36
N TYR A 134 16.45 -20.69 -12.21
CA TYR A 134 15.99 -22.07 -12.11
C TYR A 134 14.72 -22.13 -11.26
N GLU A 135 13.75 -22.95 -11.65
CA GLU A 135 12.51 -23.18 -10.90
C GLU A 135 12.22 -24.68 -10.84
N PHE A 136 11.95 -25.21 -9.65
CA PHE A 136 11.72 -26.64 -9.47
C PHE A 136 10.27 -27.03 -9.80
N HIS A 137 9.32 -26.11 -9.66
CA HIS A 137 7.90 -26.41 -9.74
C HIS A 137 7.35 -26.07 -11.13
N GLU A 138 7.04 -27.09 -11.92
CA GLU A 138 6.64 -26.97 -13.33
C GLU A 138 5.56 -25.91 -13.61
N PRO A 139 4.41 -25.85 -12.91
CA PRO A 139 3.44 -24.78 -13.14
C PRO A 139 4.02 -23.37 -12.96
N ARG A 140 4.89 -23.17 -11.96
CA ARG A 140 5.52 -21.86 -11.71
C ARG A 140 6.57 -21.55 -12.75
N PHE A 141 7.31 -22.56 -13.21
CA PHE A 141 8.23 -22.43 -14.34
C PHE A 141 7.52 -21.96 -15.60
N LEU A 142 6.40 -22.60 -15.97
CA LEU A 142 5.64 -22.24 -17.18
C LEU A 142 5.08 -20.82 -17.10
N GLU A 143 4.54 -20.42 -15.94
CA GLU A 143 4.05 -19.06 -15.71
C GLU A 143 5.17 -18.02 -15.77
N ALA A 144 6.29 -18.26 -15.08
CA ALA A 144 7.43 -17.35 -15.07
C ALA A 144 8.09 -17.24 -16.46
N LYS A 145 8.18 -18.34 -17.21
CA LYS A 145 8.67 -18.34 -18.60
C LYS A 145 7.82 -17.43 -19.48
N LYS A 146 6.49 -17.61 -19.43
CA LYS A 146 5.56 -16.75 -20.16
C LYS A 146 5.69 -15.29 -19.74
N GLU A 147 5.81 -15.02 -18.44
CA GLU A 147 5.98 -13.65 -17.91
C GLU A 147 7.28 -13.01 -18.43
N ILE A 148 8.39 -13.75 -18.45
CA ILE A 148 9.68 -13.30 -19.01
C ILE A 148 9.55 -12.97 -20.51
N GLU A 149 8.85 -13.81 -21.27
CA GLU A 149 8.58 -13.59 -22.70
C GLU A 149 7.70 -12.36 -22.93
N ASP A 150 6.54 -12.30 -22.24
CA ASP A 150 5.58 -11.20 -22.32
C ASP A 150 6.20 -9.83 -21.94
N HIS A 151 7.19 -9.85 -21.04
CA HIS A 151 7.90 -8.65 -20.57
C HIS A 151 9.14 -8.29 -21.41
N GLY A 152 9.43 -9.06 -22.47
CA GLY A 152 10.57 -8.81 -23.36
C GLY A 152 11.92 -8.97 -22.67
N LEU A 153 12.01 -9.92 -21.73
CA LEU A 153 13.22 -10.23 -20.97
C LEU A 153 13.92 -11.51 -21.46
N ALA A 154 13.33 -12.24 -22.41
CA ALA A 154 13.86 -13.51 -22.91
C ALA A 154 15.28 -13.43 -23.50
N ASP A 155 15.69 -12.27 -24.03
CA ASP A 155 17.03 -12.06 -24.57
C ASP A 155 18.13 -12.05 -23.50
N ILE A 156 17.78 -11.75 -22.24
CA ILE A 156 18.74 -11.60 -21.13
C ILE A 156 18.45 -12.52 -19.94
N VAL A 157 17.30 -13.20 -19.93
CA VAL A 157 16.90 -14.14 -18.90
C VAL A 157 16.60 -15.49 -19.53
N SER A 158 17.37 -16.50 -19.15
CA SER A 158 17.06 -17.90 -19.43
C SER A 158 16.52 -18.57 -18.18
N ILE A 159 15.28 -19.04 -18.25
CA ILE A 159 14.65 -19.82 -17.18
C ILE A 159 14.73 -21.31 -17.48
N THR A 160 14.98 -22.13 -16.46
CA THR A 160 15.03 -23.59 -16.62
C THR A 160 14.29 -24.33 -15.52
N HIS A 161 13.45 -25.31 -15.91
CA HIS A 161 12.76 -26.20 -14.97
C HIS A 161 13.74 -27.24 -14.45
N ARG A 162 14.12 -27.15 -13.17
CA ARG A 162 15.16 -28.03 -12.59
C ARG A 162 15.13 -28.04 -11.06
N ASP A 163 15.41 -29.20 -10.48
CA ASP A 163 15.79 -29.32 -9.08
C ASP A 163 17.30 -29.16 -8.91
N VAL A 164 17.73 -27.92 -8.68
CA VAL A 164 19.15 -27.58 -8.54
C VAL A 164 19.84 -28.24 -7.34
N CYS A 165 19.09 -28.75 -6.36
CA CYS A 165 19.67 -29.44 -5.21
C CYS A 165 20.14 -30.85 -5.58
N ASN A 166 19.38 -31.53 -6.43
CA ASN A 166 19.65 -32.91 -6.83
C ASN A 166 20.41 -32.99 -8.16
N GLU A 167 20.02 -32.16 -9.13
CA GLU A 167 20.50 -32.21 -10.52
C GLU A 167 21.58 -31.15 -10.81
N GLY A 168 21.71 -30.15 -9.94
CA GLY A 168 22.68 -29.06 -10.11
C GLY A 168 22.27 -28.01 -11.12
N PHE A 169 23.26 -27.30 -11.65
CA PHE A 169 23.06 -26.18 -12.56
C PHE A 169 23.57 -26.59 -13.94
N GLU A 170 22.66 -26.71 -14.89
CA GLU A 170 23.01 -26.97 -16.28
C GLU A 170 22.76 -25.71 -17.09
N ASN A 171 23.58 -25.56 -18.13
CA ASN A 171 23.41 -24.49 -19.09
C ASN A 171 22.05 -24.62 -19.78
N PRO A 172 21.23 -23.55 -19.89
CA PRO A 172 19.96 -23.63 -20.59
C PRO A 172 20.14 -24.07 -22.05
N MET A 173 19.23 -24.91 -22.54
CA MET A 173 19.27 -25.45 -23.92
C MET A 173 19.32 -24.34 -24.98
N ASP A 174 18.65 -23.21 -24.72
CA ASP A 174 18.53 -22.09 -25.63
C ASP A 174 19.67 -21.06 -25.48
N TYR A 175 20.72 -21.38 -24.71
CA TYR A 175 21.86 -20.49 -24.47
C TYR A 175 23.17 -21.09 -25.01
N SER A 176 23.78 -20.40 -25.98
CA SER A 176 24.93 -20.93 -26.73
C SER A 176 26.31 -20.74 -26.07
N GLY A 177 26.40 -19.97 -24.98
CA GLY A 177 27.68 -19.72 -24.27
C GLY A 177 27.78 -20.53 -22.97
N ASP A 178 28.98 -20.63 -22.35
CA ASP A 178 29.12 -21.18 -21.00
C ASP A 178 28.60 -20.19 -19.97
N MET A 179 27.84 -20.59 -18.94
CA MET A 179 27.27 -19.72 -17.90
C MET A 179 28.27 -18.81 -17.17
N ASN A 180 29.51 -19.28 -16.94
CA ASN A 180 30.65 -18.55 -16.35
C ASN A 180 30.21 -17.38 -15.45
N ALA A 181 29.49 -17.72 -14.37
CA ALA A 181 28.73 -16.80 -13.54
C ALA A 181 29.61 -16.13 -12.47
N SER A 182 29.46 -14.82 -12.33
CA SER A 182 30.18 -14.01 -11.33
C SER A 182 29.38 -13.73 -10.06
N ALA A 183 28.06 -13.92 -10.11
CA ALA A 183 27.16 -13.71 -8.99
C ALA A 183 26.14 -14.85 -8.88
N VAL A 184 25.81 -15.24 -7.65
CA VAL A 184 24.84 -16.29 -7.36
C VAL A 184 23.88 -15.81 -6.28
N PHE A 185 22.59 -16.03 -6.49
CA PHE A 185 21.55 -15.81 -5.50
C PHE A 185 20.75 -17.10 -5.29
N LEU A 186 20.71 -17.59 -4.05
CA LEU A 186 19.99 -18.80 -3.68
C LEU A 186 18.85 -18.48 -2.69
N ASP A 187 17.61 -18.49 -3.16
CA ASP A 187 16.37 -18.51 -2.38
C ASP A 187 15.74 -19.90 -2.48
N LEU A 188 16.24 -20.81 -1.63
CA LEU A 188 15.89 -22.23 -1.62
C LEU A 188 15.60 -22.68 -0.18
N PRO A 189 14.79 -23.74 0.02
CA PRO A 189 14.63 -24.35 1.35
C PRO A 189 15.95 -24.93 1.90
N SER A 190 16.82 -25.42 1.01
CA SER A 190 18.07 -26.13 1.34
C SER A 190 19.25 -25.64 0.48
N PRO A 191 19.69 -24.37 0.58
CA PRO A 191 20.78 -23.86 -0.26
C PRO A 191 22.09 -24.63 -0.08
N TRP A 192 22.33 -25.20 1.11
CA TRP A 192 23.50 -26.04 1.40
C TRP A 192 23.60 -27.32 0.56
N THR A 193 22.52 -27.80 -0.07
CA THR A 193 22.60 -28.93 -1.00
C THR A 193 22.89 -28.49 -2.43
N ALA A 194 22.53 -27.26 -2.79
CA ALA A 194 22.80 -26.68 -4.12
C ALA A 194 24.23 -26.13 -4.24
N ILE A 195 24.80 -25.56 -3.17
CA ILE A 195 26.13 -24.93 -3.20
C ILE A 195 27.23 -25.84 -3.79
N PRO A 196 27.37 -27.13 -3.42
CA PRO A 196 28.39 -28.00 -3.99
C PRO A 196 28.25 -28.22 -5.51
N ARG A 197 27.06 -27.98 -6.07
CA ARG A 197 26.74 -28.17 -7.48
C ARG A 197 27.07 -26.96 -8.36
N LEU A 198 27.49 -25.84 -7.77
CA LEU A 198 27.77 -24.61 -8.52
C LEU A 198 29.07 -24.67 -9.34
N LYS A 199 30.05 -25.49 -8.94
CA LYS A 199 31.45 -25.44 -9.41
C LYS A 199 31.63 -25.37 -10.93
N SER A 200 30.81 -26.08 -11.69
CA SER A 200 30.88 -26.14 -13.16
C SER A 200 30.39 -24.88 -13.86
N CYS A 201 29.61 -24.04 -13.18
CA CYS A 201 28.93 -22.89 -13.77
C CYS A 201 29.53 -21.55 -13.32
N LEU A 202 30.46 -21.58 -12.37
CA LEU A 202 31.09 -20.41 -11.79
C LEU A 202 32.29 -19.93 -12.59
N ALA A 203 32.51 -18.62 -12.58
CA ALA A 203 33.72 -18.05 -13.13
C ALA A 203 34.97 -18.52 -12.38
N THR A 204 35.99 -18.91 -13.13
CA THR A 204 37.28 -19.39 -12.58
C THR A 204 38.36 -18.31 -12.58
N ASP A 205 38.22 -17.30 -13.44
CA ASP A 205 39.19 -16.23 -13.71
C ASP A 205 38.97 -14.96 -12.87
N ARG A 206 37.89 -14.91 -12.09
CA ARG A 206 37.52 -13.75 -11.26
C ARG A 206 36.85 -14.17 -9.96
N VAL A 207 36.70 -13.21 -9.05
CA VAL A 207 35.97 -13.44 -7.79
C VAL A 207 34.48 -13.64 -8.09
N VAL A 208 33.92 -14.73 -7.55
CA VAL A 208 32.48 -14.99 -7.56
C VAL A 208 31.88 -14.59 -6.21
N SER A 209 30.73 -13.93 -6.23
CA SER A 209 29.99 -13.57 -5.01
C SER A 209 28.69 -14.36 -4.92
N ILE A 210 28.34 -14.85 -3.73
CA ILE A 210 27.09 -15.58 -3.47
C ILE A 210 26.31 -14.93 -2.35
N CYS A 211 24.98 -14.95 -2.46
CA CYS A 211 24.04 -14.64 -1.39
C CYS A 211 23.02 -15.77 -1.25
N CYS A 212 22.90 -16.34 -0.05
CA CYS A 212 21.84 -17.28 0.30
C CYS A 212 20.79 -16.57 1.16
N PHE A 213 19.53 -16.64 0.75
CA PHE A 213 18.36 -16.08 1.42
C PHE A 213 17.70 -17.19 2.23
N SER A 214 17.63 -17.05 3.56
CA SER A 214 17.06 -18.10 4.42
C SER A 214 16.28 -17.52 5.61
N PRO A 215 15.03 -17.96 5.84
CA PRO A 215 14.21 -17.42 6.92
C PRO A 215 14.67 -17.87 8.32
N CYS A 216 15.21 -19.08 8.44
CA CYS A 216 15.55 -19.71 9.72
C CYS A 216 17.06 -19.71 9.99
N MET A 217 17.46 -19.56 11.26
CA MET A 217 18.88 -19.52 11.64
C MET A 217 19.57 -20.89 11.44
N GLU A 218 18.84 -21.99 11.61
CA GLU A 218 19.34 -23.35 11.40
C GLU A 218 19.72 -23.58 9.93
N GLN A 219 19.01 -22.93 9.00
CA GLN A 219 19.35 -22.93 7.59
C GLN A 219 20.64 -22.14 7.34
N VAL A 220 20.81 -20.99 8.00
CA VAL A 220 22.05 -20.19 7.94
C VAL A 220 23.24 -21.02 8.43
N ILE A 221 23.12 -21.73 9.55
CA ILE A 221 24.20 -22.56 10.11
C ILE A 221 24.68 -23.59 9.09
N LYS A 222 23.75 -24.38 8.52
CA LYS A 222 24.08 -25.38 7.49
C LYS A 222 24.70 -24.75 6.24
N THR A 223 24.20 -23.59 5.84
CA THR A 223 24.70 -22.83 4.68
C THR A 223 26.14 -22.39 4.90
N VAL A 224 26.45 -21.80 6.05
CA VAL A 224 27.80 -21.35 6.41
C VAL A 224 28.77 -22.53 6.46
N GLU A 225 28.36 -23.67 7.03
CA GLU A 225 29.18 -24.88 7.06
C GLU A 225 29.53 -25.38 5.65
N THR A 226 28.54 -25.46 4.75
CA THR A 226 28.80 -25.88 3.37
C THR A 226 29.63 -24.86 2.60
N LEU A 227 29.36 -23.56 2.74
CA LEU A 227 30.16 -22.51 2.09
C LEU A 227 31.64 -22.65 2.47
N ARG A 228 31.96 -22.88 3.75
CA ARG A 228 33.34 -23.13 4.21
C ARG A 228 33.94 -24.39 3.56
N LYS A 229 33.19 -25.50 3.54
CA LYS A 229 33.63 -26.77 2.93
C LYS A 229 33.92 -26.61 1.44
N GLU A 230 33.14 -25.80 0.73
CA GLU A 230 33.28 -25.55 -0.70
C GLU A 230 34.28 -24.44 -1.04
N GLY A 231 35.04 -23.93 -0.05
CA GLY A 231 36.14 -22.99 -0.25
C GLY A 231 35.72 -21.52 -0.34
N PHE A 232 34.46 -21.19 -0.06
CA PHE A 232 34.02 -19.80 0.04
C PHE A 232 34.63 -19.13 1.27
N GLN A 233 34.95 -17.84 1.11
CA GLN A 233 35.61 -16.99 2.07
C GLN A 233 34.76 -15.75 2.38
N ARG A 234 35.17 -14.98 3.39
CA ARG A 234 34.47 -13.76 3.85
C ARG A 234 32.97 -13.97 4.05
N ILE A 235 32.64 -15.07 4.73
CA ILE A 235 31.25 -15.43 4.99
C ILE A 235 30.69 -14.50 6.06
N GLU A 236 29.66 -13.74 5.71
CA GLU A 236 29.03 -12.74 6.55
C GLU A 236 27.51 -12.84 6.40
N MET A 237 26.79 -12.94 7.53
CA MET A 237 25.33 -12.91 7.55
C MET A 237 24.84 -11.55 8.04
N VAL A 238 23.82 -11.00 7.38
CA VAL A 238 23.13 -9.77 7.79
C VAL A 238 21.61 -9.92 7.62
N GLU A 239 20.87 -9.02 8.25
CA GLU A 239 19.44 -8.79 7.99
C GLU A 239 19.23 -7.34 7.57
N ILE A 240 18.19 -7.07 6.79
CA ILE A 240 17.83 -5.71 6.36
C ILE A 240 16.44 -5.38 6.92
N SER A 241 16.37 -4.33 7.74
CA SER A 241 15.10 -3.80 8.24
C SER A 241 14.77 -2.50 7.51
N SER A 242 13.54 -2.41 6.98
CA SER A 242 13.04 -1.21 6.31
C SER A 242 11.73 -0.77 6.95
N LYS A 243 11.55 0.55 7.10
CA LYS A 243 10.34 1.17 7.64
C LYS A 243 9.94 2.34 6.76
N ARG A 244 8.68 2.39 6.35
CA ARG A 244 8.12 3.54 5.63
C ARG A 244 7.51 4.53 6.62
N TRP A 245 7.71 5.82 6.33
CA TRP A 245 7.18 6.92 7.11
C TRP A 245 6.28 7.78 6.24
N GLU A 246 5.05 8.01 6.70
CA GLU A 246 4.08 8.89 6.09
C GLU A 246 4.19 10.28 6.71
N GLY A 247 4.14 11.31 5.86
CA GLY A 247 4.05 12.70 6.29
C GLY A 247 2.63 13.01 6.75
N HIS A 248 2.47 13.36 8.02
CA HIS A 248 1.21 13.73 8.64
C HIS A 248 1.30 15.10 9.33
N ARG A 249 0.17 15.58 9.80
CA ARG A 249 0.01 16.80 10.58
C ARG A 249 -0.85 16.51 11.80
N ASN A 250 -0.31 16.83 12.97
CA ASN A 250 -1.06 16.81 14.22
C ASN A 250 -1.61 18.21 14.51
N MET A 251 -2.87 18.29 14.90
CA MET A 251 -3.49 19.54 15.34
C MET A 251 -2.80 20.05 16.61
N VAL A 252 -2.35 21.31 16.59
CA VAL A 252 -1.84 21.98 17.78
C VAL A 252 -3.01 22.26 18.71
N ARG A 253 -2.85 21.91 19.99
CA ARG A 253 -3.88 22.13 21.02
C ARG A 253 -3.26 22.89 22.16
N ASN A 254 -3.65 24.14 22.31
CA ASN A 254 -3.11 25.04 23.32
C ASN A 254 -3.83 24.85 24.66
N LEU A 255 -3.10 25.12 25.76
CA LEU A 255 -3.67 25.05 27.10
C LEU A 255 -4.77 26.10 27.31
N ASP A 256 -4.58 27.31 26.79
CA ASP A 256 -5.54 28.41 26.90
C ASP A 256 -6.90 28.06 26.28
N ASP A 257 -6.89 27.38 25.14
CA ASP A 257 -8.08 26.86 24.48
C ASP A 257 -8.83 25.84 25.35
N ALA A 258 -8.09 24.98 26.06
CA ALA A 258 -8.67 24.04 27.00
C ALA A 258 -9.30 24.75 28.20
N LEU A 259 -8.61 25.74 28.76
CA LEU A 259 -9.10 26.53 29.89
C LEU A 259 -10.36 27.31 29.51
N GLN A 260 -10.38 27.94 28.33
CA GLN A 260 -11.52 28.70 27.86
C GLN A 260 -12.74 27.80 27.62
N ARG A 261 -12.53 26.59 27.09
CA ARG A 261 -13.59 25.58 26.97
C ARG A 261 -14.14 25.17 28.33
N LEU A 262 -13.28 24.97 29.33
CA LEU A 262 -13.73 24.60 30.69
C LEU A 262 -14.54 25.72 31.35
N LYS A 263 -14.14 26.98 31.16
CA LYS A 263 -14.90 28.16 31.63
C LYS A 263 -16.29 28.20 31.00
N ASP A 264 -16.38 28.08 29.67
CA ASP A 264 -17.65 28.07 28.93
C ASP A 264 -18.56 26.89 29.35
N VAL A 265 -17.99 25.71 29.63
CA VAL A 265 -18.76 24.57 30.17
C VAL A 265 -19.28 24.86 31.58
N LYS A 266 -18.46 25.47 32.45
CA LYS A 266 -18.85 25.83 33.82
C LYS A 266 -19.97 26.88 33.82
N GLU A 267 -19.83 27.92 33.01
CA GLU A 267 -20.85 28.98 32.86
C GLU A 267 -22.17 28.40 32.36
N ARG A 268 -22.14 27.54 31.33
CA ARG A 268 -23.34 26.86 30.84
C ARG A 268 -24.03 26.00 31.91
N ARG A 269 -23.24 25.32 32.74
CA ARG A 269 -23.79 24.51 33.85
C ARG A 269 -24.47 25.40 34.89
N LEU A 270 -23.86 26.52 35.26
CA LEU A 270 -24.43 27.46 36.23
C LEU A 270 -25.72 28.09 35.69
N TYR A 271 -25.69 28.58 34.45
CA TYR A 271 -26.87 29.13 33.78
C TYR A 271 -28.02 28.11 33.67
N GLY A 272 -27.71 26.84 33.33
CA GLY A 272 -28.70 25.78 33.28
C GLY A 272 -29.31 25.42 34.65
N LEU A 273 -28.54 25.56 35.74
CA LEU A 273 -29.04 25.41 37.11
C LEU A 273 -29.97 26.57 37.51
N GLU A 274 -29.61 27.79 37.12
CA GLU A 274 -30.39 29.01 37.39
C GLU A 274 -31.76 28.94 36.71
N ILE A 275 -31.81 28.60 35.42
CA ILE A 275 -33.08 28.38 34.69
C ILE A 275 -33.92 27.29 35.37
N ARG A 276 -33.32 26.20 35.85
CA ARG A 276 -34.06 25.13 36.54
C ARG A 276 -34.63 25.61 37.87
N LYS A 277 -33.89 26.45 38.60
CA LYS A 277 -34.35 27.07 39.84
C LYS A 277 -35.53 28.01 39.57
N GLU A 278 -35.42 28.89 38.58
CA GLU A 278 -36.50 29.78 38.16
C GLU A 278 -37.76 29.02 37.73
N LYS A 279 -37.61 27.95 36.94
CA LYS A 279 -38.74 27.09 36.55
C LYS A 279 -39.39 26.40 37.75
N ASN A 280 -38.60 25.92 38.70
CA ASN A 280 -39.11 25.30 39.92
C ASN A 280 -39.82 26.31 40.82
N ASP A 281 -39.29 27.53 40.94
CA ASP A 281 -39.88 28.61 41.72
C ASP A 281 -41.18 29.12 41.08
N ALA A 282 -41.22 29.25 39.74
CA ALA A 282 -42.44 29.56 38.99
C ALA A 282 -43.49 28.44 39.10
N ALA A 283 -43.09 27.16 39.07
CA ALA A 283 -44.00 26.03 39.26
C ALA A 283 -44.54 25.96 40.71
N LYS A 284 -43.73 26.32 41.71
CA LYS A 284 -44.19 26.48 43.10
C LYS A 284 -45.18 27.63 43.24
N LYS A 285 -44.92 28.78 42.61
CA LYS A 285 -45.87 29.91 42.61
C LYS A 285 -47.22 29.54 41.97
N ARG A 286 -47.20 28.86 40.82
CA ARG A 286 -48.44 28.36 40.19
C ARG A 286 -49.20 27.38 41.08
N LYS A 287 -48.52 26.45 41.75
CA LYS A 287 -49.16 25.55 42.72
C LYS A 287 -49.76 26.28 43.92
N ILE A 288 -49.14 27.37 44.37
CA ILE A 288 -49.68 28.21 45.46
C ILE A 288 -50.91 28.98 44.97
N GLU A 289 -50.85 29.58 43.78
CA GLU A 289 -51.99 30.28 43.16
C GLU A 289 -53.17 29.33 42.89
N ASP A 290 -52.93 28.11 42.41
CA ASP A 290 -53.96 27.08 42.22
C ASP A 290 -54.58 26.61 43.56
N SER A 291 -53.79 26.60 44.64
CA SER A 291 -54.30 26.25 45.98
C SER A 291 -55.10 27.37 46.65
N VAL A 292 -54.83 28.63 46.30
CA VAL A 292 -55.58 29.80 46.78
C VAL A 292 -56.85 30.01 45.95
N GLY A 293 -56.84 29.71 44.65
CA GLY A 293 -58.01 29.77 43.78
C GLY A 293 -59.09 28.72 44.07
N ASN A 294 -58.71 27.59 44.69
CA ASN A 294 -59.66 26.53 45.06
C ASN A 294 -60.33 26.72 46.44
N ALA A 295 -60.05 27.84 47.14
CA ALA A 295 -60.69 28.17 48.42
C ALA A 295 -61.95 29.05 48.28
N SER A 296 -62.26 29.55 47.09
CA SER A 296 -63.43 30.42 46.83
C SER A 296 -64.28 29.89 45.68
N HIS A 297 -65.00 28.80 45.92
CA HIS A 297 -66.35 28.51 45.41
C HIS A 297 -66.69 27.04 45.69
N ARG A 298 -67.15 26.78 46.92
CA ARG A 298 -68.15 25.75 47.16
C ARG A 298 -69.49 26.48 47.27
N ASP A 299 -70.36 26.27 46.29
CA ASP A 299 -71.75 25.90 46.56
C ASP A 299 -72.48 25.52 45.26
N SER A 300 -72.93 24.26 45.23
CA SER A 300 -74.24 23.79 44.80
C SER A 300 -74.72 24.04 43.36
N ALA A 301 -74.75 22.99 42.51
CA ALA A 301 -75.98 22.22 42.22
C ALA A 301 -75.89 21.43 40.88
N VAL A 302 -76.10 20.11 40.99
CA VAL A 302 -77.07 19.24 40.28
C VAL A 302 -77.16 19.25 38.72
N GLU A 303 -76.98 18.02 38.18
CA GLU A 303 -77.49 17.39 36.94
C GLU A 303 -77.27 18.10 35.57
N SER A 304 -76.67 17.46 34.58
CA SER A 304 -77.33 16.40 33.80
C SER A 304 -76.48 16.09 32.57
N SER A 305 -76.62 14.84 32.14
CA SER A 305 -76.13 14.19 30.93
C SER A 305 -76.35 14.97 29.62
N VAL A 306 -75.49 14.73 28.63
CA VAL A 306 -75.80 14.21 27.27
C VAL A 306 -74.65 14.56 26.31
N SER A 307 -73.94 13.54 25.82
CA SER A 307 -73.33 13.50 24.48
C SER A 307 -74.44 13.01 23.51
N PRO A 308 -74.43 13.19 22.16
CA PRO A 308 -73.20 13.21 21.34
C PRO A 308 -73.28 13.88 19.93
N VAL A 309 -72.19 13.73 19.16
CA VAL A 309 -72.12 13.47 17.69
C VAL A 309 -72.59 14.56 16.69
N ALA A 310 -71.68 14.98 15.79
CA ALA A 310 -71.74 14.72 14.33
C ALA A 310 -70.79 15.65 13.53
N THR A 311 -69.90 15.03 12.76
CA THR A 311 -69.26 15.53 11.52
C THR A 311 -70.27 15.49 10.34
N PRO A 312 -69.96 15.72 9.04
CA PRO A 312 -68.75 16.20 8.32
C PRO A 312 -69.08 17.21 7.17
N SER A 313 -68.11 17.40 6.25
CA SER A 313 -68.15 17.87 4.84
C SER A 313 -67.76 19.36 4.61
N GLU A 314 -66.58 19.63 4.02
CA GLU A 314 -66.19 19.58 2.59
C GLU A 314 -66.99 20.61 1.75
N THR A 315 -66.41 21.61 1.08
CA THR A 315 -65.48 21.53 -0.07
C THR A 315 -65.15 22.95 -0.59
N THR A 316 -63.95 23.12 -1.21
CA THR A 316 -63.59 23.99 -2.37
C THR A 316 -63.82 25.52 -2.29
N SER A 317 -63.04 26.45 -2.85
CA SER A 317 -61.94 26.47 -3.84
C SER A 317 -61.35 27.89 -3.92
N GLU A 318 -60.05 27.94 -4.24
CA GLU A 318 -59.31 28.91 -5.07
C GLU A 318 -59.36 30.44 -4.85
N ALA A 319 -58.15 30.95 -4.55
CA ALA A 319 -57.40 32.02 -5.22
C ALA A 319 -57.79 33.49 -4.96
N VAL A 320 -56.79 34.29 -4.52
CA VAL A 320 -56.18 35.42 -5.26
C VAL A 320 -55.44 36.39 -4.29
N LEU A 321 -54.17 36.66 -4.60
CA LEU A 321 -53.29 37.82 -4.25
C LEU A 321 -52.82 38.00 -2.77
N LEU A 322 -51.52 37.85 -2.48
CA LEU A 322 -50.46 38.88 -2.54
C LEU A 322 -50.70 40.07 -1.59
N GLU A 323 -50.09 40.01 -0.39
CA GLU A 323 -49.14 40.99 0.17
C GLU A 323 -49.06 40.92 1.71
N SER A 324 -47.84 41.12 2.22
CA SER A 324 -47.52 41.51 3.61
C SER A 324 -47.61 40.45 4.73
N VAL A 325 -46.55 39.67 4.90
CA VAL A 325 -46.15 39.19 6.23
C VAL A 325 -44.73 39.69 6.52
N LYS A 326 -44.65 40.93 6.99
CA LYS A 326 -43.49 41.42 7.74
C LYS A 326 -43.67 41.04 9.21
N HIS A 327 -42.57 40.54 9.78
CA HIS A 327 -42.22 40.53 11.20
C HIS A 327 -42.94 39.53 12.11
N ASN A 328 -42.34 38.34 12.22
CA ASN A 328 -41.84 37.87 13.51
C ASN A 328 -40.83 36.71 13.30
N SER A 329 -39.62 37.07 12.87
CA SER A 329 -38.47 36.18 13.05
C SER A 329 -38.00 36.29 14.49
N SER A 330 -38.52 35.40 15.34
CA SER A 330 -37.95 35.11 16.65
C SER A 330 -36.49 34.67 16.45
N GLN A 331 -35.56 35.56 16.81
CA GLN A 331 -34.14 35.26 16.93
C GLN A 331 -33.93 34.20 18.02
N ASN A 332 -34.08 32.93 17.70
CA ASN A 332 -33.54 31.83 18.49
C ASN A 332 -32.05 31.68 18.15
N SER A 333 -31.25 32.63 18.63
CA SER A 333 -29.80 32.48 18.74
C SER A 333 -29.52 31.41 19.81
N SER A 334 -29.50 30.13 19.41
CA SER A 334 -28.96 29.08 20.28
C SER A 334 -27.47 29.36 20.46
N TYR A 335 -27.08 29.87 21.63
CA TYR A 335 -25.69 30.14 21.95
C TYR A 335 -24.87 28.85 21.79
N LYS A 336 -24.04 28.81 20.76
CA LYS A 336 -23.16 27.68 20.47
C LYS A 336 -21.91 27.83 21.35
N GLY A 337 -21.89 27.25 22.55
CA GLY A 337 -20.77 27.41 23.53
C GLY A 337 -19.38 27.01 23.02
N TYR A 338 -18.31 27.67 23.46
CA TYR A 338 -16.94 27.55 22.92
C TYR A 338 -16.40 26.11 22.85
N ASN A 339 -15.95 25.68 21.67
CA ASN A 339 -15.18 24.44 21.49
C ASN A 339 -14.22 24.59 20.31
N PRO A 340 -12.91 24.73 20.57
CA PRO A 340 -11.90 24.99 19.56
C PRO A 340 -11.44 23.73 18.82
N TRP A 341 -12.05 22.56 19.06
CA TRP A 341 -11.67 21.28 18.44
C TRP A 341 -12.86 20.58 17.79
N GLY A 342 -13.74 21.35 17.15
CA GLY A 342 -14.69 20.83 16.17
C GLY A 342 -15.96 20.19 16.71
N ARG A 343 -16.29 20.29 18.01
CA ARG A 343 -17.64 19.88 18.53
C ARG A 343 -18.12 18.48 18.13
N GLY A 344 -17.23 17.50 17.99
CA GLY A 344 -17.60 16.14 17.56
C GLY A 344 -17.77 15.98 16.04
N LEU A 345 -17.50 17.04 15.26
CA LEU A 345 -17.26 16.93 13.83
C LEU A 345 -15.89 16.31 13.59
N ARG A 346 -15.79 15.48 12.55
CA ARG A 346 -14.52 14.94 12.09
C ARG A 346 -13.75 16.05 11.38
N ILE A 347 -12.75 16.62 12.05
CA ILE A 347 -11.86 17.61 11.45
C ILE A 347 -10.90 16.91 10.51
N ARG A 348 -10.80 17.42 9.28
CA ARG A 348 -9.85 16.90 8.29
C ARG A 348 -8.44 17.37 8.64
N GLU A 349 -7.48 16.47 8.50
CA GLU A 349 -6.06 16.82 8.63
C GLU A 349 -5.68 17.96 7.67
N GLY A 350 -5.08 19.03 8.20
CA GLY A 350 -4.69 20.21 7.44
C GLY A 350 -5.79 21.26 7.21
N ASP A 351 -6.94 21.15 7.87
CA ASP A 351 -8.00 22.17 7.81
C ASP A 351 -7.46 23.56 8.21
N PRO A 352 -7.61 24.59 7.36
CA PRO A 352 -7.00 25.91 7.56
C PRO A 352 -7.53 26.66 8.79
N ASN A 353 -8.64 26.24 9.38
CA ASN A 353 -9.18 26.84 10.60
C ASN A 353 -8.43 26.44 11.88
N TYR A 354 -7.45 25.54 11.77
CA TYR A 354 -6.68 25.03 12.90
C TYR A 354 -5.19 25.16 12.63
N GLU A 355 -4.42 25.23 13.70
CA GLU A 355 -2.97 25.17 13.63
C GLU A 355 -2.48 23.71 13.60
N TRP A 356 -1.45 23.44 12.82
CA TRP A 356 -0.94 22.09 12.56
C TRP A 356 0.57 22.02 12.72
N ARG A 357 1.05 20.93 13.29
CA ARG A 357 2.46 20.57 13.36
C ARG A 357 2.75 19.36 12.49
N SER A 358 3.71 19.49 11.58
CA SER A 358 4.20 18.37 10.76
C SER A 358 4.82 17.27 11.63
N VAL A 359 4.45 16.04 11.36
CA VAL A 359 4.93 14.84 12.06
C VAL A 359 5.11 13.69 11.05
N SER A 360 5.95 12.73 11.39
CA SER A 360 6.08 11.48 10.64
C SER A 360 5.37 10.36 11.38
N ARG A 361 4.59 9.54 10.66
CA ARG A 361 3.98 8.33 11.21
C ARG A 361 4.52 7.11 10.48
N MET A 362 4.93 6.10 11.22
CA MET A 362 5.33 4.83 10.62
C MET A 362 4.12 4.11 10.01
N GLU A 363 4.34 3.34 8.95
CA GLU A 363 3.33 2.45 8.39
C GLU A 363 2.74 1.51 9.46
N ALA A 364 1.47 1.15 9.30
CA ALA A 364 0.74 0.40 10.32
C ALA A 364 1.25 -1.04 10.48
N GLU A 365 1.66 -1.66 9.37
CA GLU A 365 2.17 -3.03 9.34
C GLU A 365 3.59 -3.02 8.81
N ILE A 366 4.52 -3.47 9.65
CA ILE A 366 5.94 -3.56 9.30
C ILE A 366 6.30 -4.99 8.96
N LYS A 367 7.13 -5.17 7.94
CA LYS A 367 7.80 -6.45 7.70
C LYS A 367 8.97 -6.55 8.66
N SER A 368 8.71 -7.13 9.84
CA SER A 368 9.70 -7.22 10.92
C SER A 368 10.86 -8.16 10.58
N HIS A 369 10.60 -9.20 9.80
CA HIS A 369 11.60 -10.14 9.28
C HIS A 369 11.20 -10.60 7.89
N THR A 370 12.17 -10.63 6.98
CA THR A 370 12.02 -11.24 5.65
C THR A 370 12.85 -12.52 5.59
N SER A 371 14.17 -12.40 5.67
CA SER A 371 15.11 -13.50 5.83
C SER A 371 16.50 -12.99 6.23
N TYR A 372 17.34 -13.92 6.68
CA TYR A 372 18.76 -13.70 6.82
C TYR A 372 19.46 -13.81 5.46
N LEU A 373 20.38 -12.88 5.20
CA LEU A 373 21.16 -12.80 3.98
C LEU A 373 22.59 -13.24 4.27
N THR A 374 22.97 -14.44 3.83
CA THR A 374 24.32 -14.97 4.02
C THR A 374 25.14 -14.75 2.77
N PHE A 375 26.12 -13.84 2.85
CA PHE A 375 27.03 -13.51 1.77
C PHE A 375 28.35 -14.26 1.91
N ALA A 376 28.96 -14.63 0.78
CA ALA A 376 30.33 -15.11 0.73
C ALA A 376 30.96 -14.84 -0.64
N ILE A 377 32.27 -15.03 -0.75
CA ILE A 377 33.00 -14.94 -2.02
C ILE A 377 33.82 -16.21 -2.28
N LEU A 378 33.99 -16.57 -3.54
CA LEU A 378 34.94 -17.58 -3.99
C LEU A 378 36.04 -16.86 -4.78
N PRO A 379 37.30 -16.89 -4.33
CA PRO A 379 38.41 -16.29 -5.09
C PRO A 379 38.66 -17.07 -6.39
N PRO A 380 39.25 -16.41 -7.41
CA PRO A 380 39.65 -17.10 -8.64
C PRO A 380 40.66 -18.20 -8.32
N LYS A 381 40.72 -19.22 -9.18
CA LYS A 381 41.74 -20.26 -9.06
C LYS A 381 43.12 -19.63 -9.33
N PHE A 382 44.07 -19.91 -8.45
CA PHE A 382 45.46 -19.58 -8.71
C PHE A 382 46.05 -20.66 -9.63
N GLU A 383 46.32 -20.30 -10.87
CA GLU A 383 47.07 -21.15 -11.80
C GLU A 383 48.55 -20.80 -11.69
N LEU A 384 49.38 -21.81 -11.39
CA LEU A 384 50.83 -21.65 -11.48
C LEU A 384 51.18 -21.44 -12.95
N PRO A 385 52.06 -20.48 -13.30
CA PRO A 385 52.55 -20.38 -14.66
C PRO A 385 53.16 -21.73 -15.05
N ASN A 386 52.74 -22.29 -16.19
CA ASN A 386 53.38 -23.46 -16.76
C ASN A 386 54.87 -23.12 -16.89
N ASN A 387 55.73 -23.86 -16.19
CA ASN A 387 57.17 -23.79 -16.41
C ASN A 387 57.42 -24.33 -17.82
N GLU A 388 57.52 -23.42 -18.80
CA GLU A 388 58.11 -23.70 -20.11
C GLU A 388 59.64 -23.86 -20.01
#